data_AF-A0A1X7IK44-F1
#
_entry.id   AF-A0A1X7IK44-F1
#
_cell.length_a   1.000
_cell.length_b   1.000
_cell.length_c   1.000
_cell.angle_alpha   90.00
_cell.angle_beta   90.00
_cell.angle_gamma   90.00
#
_symmetry.space_group_name_H-M   'P 1'
#
loop_
_entity.id
_entity.type
_entity.pdbx_description
1 polymer ?
#
loop_
_entity_poly.entity_id
_entity_poly.type
_entity_poly.pdbx_seq_one_letter_code
_entity_poly.pdbx_strand_id
1 'polypeptide(L)' 'MLYPSIDELVNKVDSKYSLVVAASRRARELREGDRTQLLQPKSHKYVGMALEEIYSDYIDVESSEEQQEDLREEAVQ' A
#
# COMPACT_ATOMS: atom_id res chain seq x y z
N MET A 1 4.85 -6.03 18.46
CA MET A 1 5.75 -5.06 17.79
C MET A 1 5.23 -4.86 16.37
N LEU A 2 5.27 -3.65 15.82
CA LEU A 2 4.85 -3.42 14.43
C LEU A 2 5.78 -4.22 13.51
N TYR A 3 5.22 -4.96 12.57
CA TYR A 3 5.96 -5.59 11.48
C TYR A 3 5.27 -5.20 10.18
N PRO A 4 6.02 -4.83 9.14
CA PRO A 4 7.45 -4.46 9.16
C PRO A 4 7.73 -3.19 9.99
N SER A 5 9.01 -2.82 10.13
CA SER A 5 9.40 -1.52 10.71
C SER A 5 9.10 -0.36 9.76
N ILE A 6 9.02 0.86 10.30
CA ILE A 6 8.77 2.07 9.47
C ILE A 6 9.91 2.30 8.47
N ASP A 7 11.16 2.09 8.88
CA ASP A 7 12.31 2.29 7.99
C ASP A 7 12.28 1.34 6.80
N GLU A 8 11.87 0.09 7.01
CA GLU A 8 11.64 -0.90 5.95
C GLU A 8 10.53 -0.46 4.98
N LEU A 9 9.44 0.11 5.49
CA LEU A 9 8.33 0.60 4.67
C LEU A 9 8.71 1.81 3.84
N VAL A 10 9.48 2.75 4.41
CA VAL A 10 9.91 3.97 3.71
C VAL A 10 10.85 3.63 2.55
N ASN A 11 11.56 2.51 2.59
CA ASN A 11 12.39 2.05 1.47
C ASN A 11 11.58 1.43 0.31
N LYS A 12 10.27 1.20 0.50
CA LYS A 12 9.36 0.60 -0.50
C LYS A 12 8.46 1.62 -1.21
N VAL A 13 8.47 2.87 -0.76
CA VAL A 13 7.53 3.91 -1.17
C VAL A 13 8.25 5.24 -1.35
N ASP A 14 7.80 6.07 -2.28
CA ASP A 14 8.50 7.34 -2.56
C ASP A 14 8.43 8.35 -1.42
N SER A 15 7.36 8.29 -0.62
CA SER A 15 7.16 9.23 0.47
C SER A 15 6.40 8.62 1.64
N LYS A 16 6.64 9.18 2.84
CA LYS A 16 5.86 8.85 4.04
C LYS A 16 4.36 9.14 3.85
N TYR A 17 4.04 10.17 3.07
CA TYR A 17 2.65 10.55 2.81
C TYR A 17 1.93 9.51 1.94
N SER A 18 2.56 9.06 0.84
CA SER A 18 1.98 8.02 -0.03
C SER A 18 1.78 6.71 0.72
N LEU A 19 2.74 6.32 1.58
CA LEU A 19 2.59 5.17 2.47
C LEU A 19 1.33 5.27 3.37
N VAL A 20 1.14 6.41 4.04
CA VAL A 20 0.01 6.61 4.95
C VAL A 20 -1.32 6.58 4.20
N VAL A 21 -1.39 7.20 3.02
CA VAL A 21 -2.60 7.22 2.20
C VAL A 21 -2.94 5.81 1.70
N ALA A 22 -1.95 5.10 1.12
CA ALA A 22 -2.14 3.75 0.61
C ALA A 22 -2.55 2.77 1.72
N ALA A 23 -1.84 2.78 2.86
CA ALA A 23 -2.17 1.92 3.98
C ALA A 23 -3.56 2.22 4.56
N SER A 24 -3.96 3.49 4.61
CA SER A 24 -5.29 3.89 5.10
C SER A 24 -6.41 3.44 4.15
N ARG A 25 -6.21 3.62 2.83
CA ARG A 25 -7.14 3.14 1.81
C ARG A 25 -7.30 1.63 1.89
N ARG A 26 -6.19 0.90 1.91
CA ARG A 26 -6.21 -0.57 1.95
C ARG A 26 -6.81 -1.10 3.25
N ALA A 27 -6.51 -0.50 4.40
CA ALA A 27 -7.10 -0.88 5.67
C ALA A 27 -8.63 -0.71 5.70
N ARG A 28 -9.16 0.27 4.97
CA ARG A 28 -10.61 0.46 4.83
C ARG A 28 -11.25 -0.66 4.01
N GLU A 29 -10.64 -1.05 2.90
CA GLU A 29 -11.12 -2.17 2.06
C GLU A 29 -11.18 -3.47 2.88
N LEU A 30 -10.10 -3.79 3.61
CA LEU A 30 -10.07 -4.95 4.50
C LEU A 30 -11.17 -4.87 5.59
N ARG A 31 -11.43 -3.67 6.11
CA ARG A 31 -12.52 -3.45 7.09
C ARG A 31 -13.91 -3.63 6.48
N GLU A 32 -14.07 -3.32 5.20
CA GLU A 32 -15.33 -3.49 4.45
C GLU A 32 -15.56 -4.94 4.00
N GLY A 33 -14.61 -5.84 4.29
CA GLY A 33 -14.76 -7.29 4.11
C GLY A 33 -13.89 -7.86 2.99
N ASP A 34 -13.03 -7.04 2.38
CA ASP A 34 -12.05 -7.55 1.43
C ASP A 34 -11.05 -8.48 2.11
N ARG A 35 -10.54 -9.45 1.34
CA ARG A 35 -9.62 -10.46 1.84
C ARG A 35 -8.19 -9.96 1.69
N THR A 36 -7.39 -10.27 2.70
CA THR A 36 -5.95 -10.09 2.59
C THR A 36 -5.34 -11.17 1.70
N GLN A 37 -4.31 -10.79 0.93
CA GLN A 37 -3.51 -11.74 0.15
C GLN A 37 -2.43 -12.42 1.00
N LEU A 38 -2.19 -11.95 2.22
CA LEU A 38 -1.23 -12.53 3.14
C LEU A 38 -1.70 -13.90 3.64
N LEU A 39 -0.87 -14.92 3.45
CA LEU A 39 -1.14 -16.28 3.96
C LEU A 39 -1.16 -16.32 5.49
N GLN A 40 -0.26 -15.56 6.14
CA GLN A 40 -0.10 -15.53 7.59
C GLN A 40 0.26 -14.11 8.05
N PRO A 41 -0.73 -13.19 8.10
CA PRO A 41 -0.49 -11.84 8.59
C PRO A 41 -0.06 -11.86 10.06
N LYS A 42 0.98 -11.08 10.41
CA LYS A 42 1.42 -10.94 11.81
C LYS A 42 0.52 -9.99 12.59
N SER A 43 -0.05 -9.00 11.92
CA SER A 43 -0.98 -8.04 12.49
C SER A 43 -2.42 -8.57 12.45
N HIS A 44 -3.14 -8.40 13.56
CA HIS A 44 -4.59 -8.59 13.61
C HIS A 44 -5.39 -7.31 13.34
N LYS A 45 -4.71 -6.17 13.17
CA LYS A 45 -5.33 -4.88 12.82
C LYS A 45 -5.21 -4.65 11.31
N TYR A 46 -6.28 -4.16 10.69
CA TYR A 46 -6.33 -3.87 9.25
C TYR A 46 -5.19 -2.97 8.76
N VAL A 47 -4.85 -1.92 9.50
CA VAL A 47 -3.72 -1.04 9.14
C VAL A 47 -2.40 -1.80 9.12
N GLY A 48 -2.16 -2.70 10.09
CA GLY A 48 -0.93 -3.50 10.07
C GLY A 48 -0.92 -4.51 8.94
N MET A 49 -2.05 -5.16 8.62
CA MET A 49 -2.15 -6.04 7.45
C MET A 49 -1.90 -5.29 6.15
N ALA A 50 -2.45 -4.08 6.01
CA ALA A 50 -2.19 -3.22 4.85
C ALA A 50 -0.70 -2.86 4.72
N LEU A 51 -0.01 -2.55 5.82
CA LEU A 51 1.43 -2.30 5.81
C LEU A 51 2.24 -3.55 5.44
N GLU A 52 1.83 -4.72 5.90
CA GLU A 52 2.45 -6.00 5.53
C GLU A 52 2.21 -6.33 4.05
N GLU A 53 1.04 -6.01 3.49
CA GLU A 53 0.73 -6.18 2.07
C GLU A 53 1.58 -5.26 1.19
N ILE A 54 1.71 -3.98 1.57
CA ILE A 54 2.58 -3.00 0.86
C ILE A 54 4.04 -3.49 0.89
N TYR A 55 4.52 -3.93 2.05
CA TYR A 55 5.89 -4.44 2.17
C TYR A 55 6.15 -5.71 1.36
N SER A 56 5.12 -6.53 1.17
CA SER A 56 5.18 -7.76 0.38
C SER A 56 4.86 -7.54 -1.11
N ASP A 57 4.77 -6.29 -1.57
CA ASP A 57 4.48 -5.90 -2.95
C ASP A 57 3.11 -6.38 -3.47
N TYR A 58 2.15 -6.68 -2.58
CA TYR A 58 0.78 -7.02 -2.97
C TYR A 58 -0.08 -5.79 -3.27
N ILE A 59 0.35 -4.62 -2.78
CA ILE A 59 -0.31 -3.34 -2.97
C ILE A 59 0.70 -2.40 -3.55
N ASP A 60 0.43 -1.96 -4.78
CA ASP A 60 1.25 -0.97 -5.43
C ASP A 60 0.93 0.41 -4.88
N VAL A 61 1.98 1.19 -4.59
CA VAL A 61 1.87 2.55 -4.09
C VAL A 61 2.32 3.45 -5.22
N GLU A 62 1.39 3.70 -6.15
CA GLU A 62 1.65 4.50 -7.35
C GLU A 62 2.31 5.83 -6.98
N SER A 63 3.42 6.08 -7.67
CA SER A 63 4.07 7.38 -7.65
C SER A 63 3.20 8.38 -8.40
N SER A 64 3.25 9.65 -8.00
CA SER A 64 2.57 10.72 -8.73
C SER A 64 3.10 10.93 -10.15
N GLU A 65 4.21 10.27 -10.52
CA GLU A 65 4.83 10.33 -11.85
C GLU A 65 4.21 9.29 -12.78
N GLU A 66 4.02 8.05 -12.34
CA GLU A 66 3.35 6.98 -13.10
C GLU A 66 1.90 7.36 -13.43
N GLN A 67 1.18 7.94 -12.46
CA GLN A 67 -0.19 8.43 -12.70
C GLN A 67 -0.24 9.53 -13.76
N GLN A 68 0.83 10.34 -13.88
CA GLN A 68 0.90 11.39 -14.89
C GLN A 68 1.28 10.85 -16.27
N GLU A 69 2.06 9.77 -16.35
CA GLU A 69 2.39 9.09 -17.61
C GLU A 69 1.17 8.33 -18.16
N ASP A 70 0.47 7.56 -17.34
CA ASP A 70 -0.74 6.83 -17.76
C ASP A 70 -1.81 7.79 -18.33
N LEU A 71 -2.05 8.91 -17.63
CA LEU A 71 -2.98 9.96 -18.08
C LEU A 71 -2.53 10.62 -19.38
N ARG A 72 -1.22 10.73 -19.63
CA ARG A 72 -0.68 11.28 -20.89
C ARG A 72 -0.83 10.30 -22.03
N GLU A 73 -0.60 9.01 -21.79
CA GLU A 73 -0.76 7.97 -22.80
C GLU A 73 -2.23 7.80 -23.23
N GLU A 74 -3.17 7.83 -22.28
CA GLU A 74 -4.61 7.83 -22.58
C GLU A 74 -5.06 9.06 -23.36
N ALA A 75 -4.49 10.24 -23.08
CA ALA A 75 -4.85 11.48 -23.77
C ALA A 75 -4.30 11.58 -25.21
N VAL A 76 -3.38 10.70 -25.60
CA VAL A 76 -2.73 10.68 -26.93
C VAL A 76 -3.33 9.62 -27.87
N GLN A 77 -4.20 8.72 -27.37
CA GLN A 77 -4.98 7.76 -28.17
C GLN A 77 -6.33 8.35 -28.62
#